data_AF-A0A922IJG1-F1
#
_entry.id   AF-A0A922IJG1-F1
#
_cell.length_a   1.000
_cell.length_b   1.000
_cell.length_c   1.000
_cell.angle_alpha   90.00
_cell.angle_beta   90.00
_cell.angle_gamma   90.00
#
_symmetry.space_group_name_H-M   'P 1'
#
loop_
_entity.id
_entity.type
_entity.pdbx_description
1 polymer ?
#
loop_
_entity_poly.entity_id
_entity_poly.type
_entity_poly.pdbx_seq_one_letter_code
_entity_poly.pdbx_strand_id
1 'polypeptide(L)'
;MDCERKGRKLVDKCCFEQFCGPSPSTSTCTPVPEEKKKVRKYIIRLPKEEWKSHKTPWTIEESIALWHGVMYAPGSKSWSQIWHQSFRHSNRSQVNLKDRWRVIDNSETIKNVIRQAYISWTSQFTNGKGSPVRYNNLPMPVIVRTCQST
;
A
#
# COMPACT_ATOMS: atom_id res chain seq x y z
N MET A 1 1.13 44.51 5.21
CA MET A 1 1.66 43.85 6.43
C MET A 1 1.88 42.42 6.02
N ASP A 2 2.98 42.18 5.32
CA ASP A 2 3.22 40.97 4.56
C ASP A 2 4.27 40.13 5.29
N CYS A 3 3.81 39.01 5.86
CA CYS A 3 4.66 38.04 6.54
C CYS A 3 5.39 37.18 5.50
N GLU A 4 6.60 37.58 5.12
CA GLU A 4 7.49 36.78 4.28
C GLU A 4 7.90 35.48 4.98
N ARG A 5 7.58 34.34 4.36
CA ARG A 5 8.07 33.02 4.76
C ARG A 5 9.57 32.95 4.53
N LYS A 6 10.37 33.04 5.60
CA LYS A 6 11.80 32.71 5.58
C LYS A 6 11.99 31.21 5.31
N GLY A 7 12.06 30.84 4.04
CA GLY A 7 12.58 29.54 3.61
C GLY A 7 14.02 29.39 4.07
N ARG A 8 14.37 28.25 4.65
CA ARG A 8 15.76 27.94 5.01
C ARG A 8 16.55 27.81 3.71
N LYS A 9 17.50 28.73 3.46
CA LYS A 9 18.43 28.62 2.34
C LYS A 9 19.30 27.37 2.56
N LEU A 10 19.45 26.54 1.52
CA LEU A 10 20.51 25.54 1.50
C LEU A 10 21.86 26.26 1.66
N VAL A 11 22.78 25.63 2.38
CA VAL A 11 24.15 26.11 2.58
C VAL A 11 24.82 26.28 1.22
N ASP A 12 25.62 27.32 1.08
CA ASP A 12 26.36 27.62 -0.15
C ASP A 12 27.27 26.43 -0.55
N LYS A 13 27.37 26.17 -1.85
CA LYS A 13 28.07 25.00 -2.39
C LYS A 13 29.53 24.93 -1.91
N CYS A 14 30.20 26.08 -1.76
CA CYS A 14 31.57 26.13 -1.24
C CYS A 14 31.67 25.68 0.23
N CYS A 15 30.69 26.03 1.07
CA CYS A 15 30.67 25.59 2.46
C CYS A 15 30.43 24.08 2.60
N PHE A 16 29.67 23.48 1.67
CA PHE A 16 29.43 22.04 1.66
C PHE A 16 30.70 21.26 1.27
N GLU A 17 31.42 21.70 0.24
CA GLU A 17 32.66 21.04 -0.22
C GLU A 17 33.79 21.13 0.80
N GLN A 18 33.83 22.17 1.63
CA GLN A 18 34.81 22.29 2.72
C GLN A 18 34.56 21.30 3.87
N PHE A 19 33.31 20.89 4.08
CA PHE A 19 32.94 19.95 5.15
C PHE A 19 33.08 18.48 4.73
N CYS A 20 32.79 18.16 3.46
CA CYS A 20 32.81 16.79 2.94
C CYS A 20 34.06 16.43 2.12
N GLY A 21 34.93 17.41 1.84
CA GLY A 21 36.09 17.25 0.95
C GLY A 21 35.73 17.33 -0.54
N PRO A 22 36.72 17.49 -1.44
CA PRO A 22 36.48 17.59 -2.88
C PRO A 22 35.84 16.31 -3.39
N SER A 23 34.67 16.41 -4.01
CA SER A 23 34.00 15.26 -4.62
C SER A 23 34.79 14.82 -5.87
N PRO A 24 35.15 13.53 -6.01
CA PRO A 24 35.80 13.05 -7.21
C PRO A 24 34.84 13.16 -8.42
N SER A 25 35.33 13.82 -9.46
CA SER A 25 34.66 14.00 -10.74
C SER A 25 34.36 12.65 -11.43
N THR A 26 33.07 12.41 -11.68
CA THR A 26 32.47 11.63 -12.78
C THR A 26 33.26 10.41 -13.29
N SER A 27 32.93 9.24 -12.73
CA SER A 27 32.88 8.00 -13.49
C SER A 27 31.41 7.73 -13.84
N THR A 28 31.07 7.83 -15.12
CA THR A 28 29.78 7.43 -15.67
C THR A 28 29.65 5.92 -15.56
N CYS A 29 29.15 5.43 -14.43
CA CYS A 29 28.57 4.10 -14.35
C CYS A 29 27.17 4.16 -14.95
N THR A 30 27.06 3.76 -16.20
CA THR A 30 25.78 3.40 -16.83
C THR A 30 25.06 2.42 -15.92
N PRO A 31 23.88 2.74 -15.35
CA PRO A 31 23.08 1.70 -14.73
C PRO A 31 22.57 0.81 -15.85
N VAL A 32 23.06 -0.42 -15.88
CA VAL A 32 22.43 -1.52 -16.63
C VAL A 32 20.94 -1.48 -16.30
N PRO A 33 20.03 -1.46 -17.29
CA PRO A 33 18.61 -1.56 -17.02
C PRO A 33 18.36 -2.96 -16.45
N GLU A 34 18.40 -3.08 -15.13
CA GLU A 34 17.73 -4.17 -14.42
C GLU A 34 16.29 -4.15 -14.95
N GLU A 35 15.96 -5.19 -15.72
CA GLU A 35 14.61 -5.43 -16.20
C GLU A 35 13.68 -5.19 -15.04
N LYS A 36 12.89 -4.10 -15.13
CA LYS A 36 11.78 -3.87 -14.21
C LYS A 36 10.86 -5.07 -14.42
N LYS A 37 11.06 -6.15 -13.63
CA LYS A 37 10.06 -7.18 -13.43
C LYS A 37 8.80 -6.38 -13.17
N LYS A 38 7.87 -6.42 -14.12
CA LYS A 38 6.56 -5.79 -13.98
C LYS A 38 5.95 -6.44 -12.75
N VAL A 39 6.18 -5.85 -11.58
CA VAL A 39 5.46 -6.19 -10.36
C VAL A 39 4.04 -5.83 -10.71
N ARG A 40 3.26 -6.85 -11.09
CA ARG A 40 1.85 -6.72 -11.41
C ARG A 40 1.18 -6.29 -10.10
N LYS A 41 1.13 -4.98 -9.86
CA LYS A 41 0.40 -4.41 -8.74
C LYS A 41 -1.06 -4.79 -8.95
N TYR A 42 -1.64 -5.54 -8.03
CA TYR A 42 -3.05 -5.92 -8.10
C TYR A 42 -3.88 -4.74 -7.59
N ILE A 43 -4.35 -3.89 -8.50
CA ILE A 43 -5.08 -2.68 -8.16
C ILE A 43 -6.58 -2.97 -8.15
N ILE A 44 -7.20 -2.83 -6.99
CA ILE A 44 -8.66 -2.89 -6.83
C ILE A 44 -9.18 -1.46 -6.85
N ARG A 45 -9.94 -1.11 -7.89
CA ARG A 45 -10.61 0.19 -8.02
C ARG A 45 -12.00 0.09 -7.40
N LEU A 46 -12.25 0.89 -6.36
CA LEU A 46 -13.56 1.00 -5.75
C LEU A 46 -14.20 2.34 -6.13
N PRO A 47 -15.51 2.38 -6.45
CA PRO A 47 -16.20 3.63 -6.71
C PRO A 47 -16.18 4.53 -5.47
N LYS A 48 -16.08 5.83 -5.68
CA LYS A 48 -16.28 6.82 -4.62
C LYS A 48 -17.78 6.95 -4.38
N GLU A 49 -18.30 6.27 -3.37
CA GLU A 49 -19.69 6.43 -2.95
C GLU A 49 -19.87 7.71 -2.10
N GLU A 50 -20.93 8.45 -2.41
CA GLU A 50 -21.37 9.66 -1.71
C GLU A 50 -22.12 9.29 -0.42
N TRP A 51 -21.42 8.72 0.55
CA TRP A 51 -22.05 8.43 1.85
C TRP A 51 -22.25 9.74 2.62
N LYS A 52 -23.51 10.04 2.95
CA LYS A 52 -23.90 11.13 3.89
C LYS A 52 -23.51 10.84 5.35
N SER A 53 -22.98 9.65 5.63
CA SER A 53 -22.56 9.23 6.97
C SER A 53 -21.06 9.43 7.18
N HIS A 54 -20.66 9.84 8.39
CA HIS A 54 -19.26 10.07 8.76
C HIS A 54 -18.37 8.81 8.71
N LYS A 55 -18.94 7.62 8.53
CA LYS A 55 -18.21 6.34 8.54
C LYS A 55 -18.41 5.60 7.23
N THR A 56 -17.37 5.59 6.40
CA THR A 56 -17.33 4.80 5.17
C THR A 56 -17.42 3.30 5.49
N PRO A 57 -18.38 2.54 4.91
CA PRO A 57 -18.51 1.10 5.17
C PRO A 57 -17.34 0.32 4.56
N TRP A 58 -16.98 -0.80 5.20
CA TRP A 58 -15.88 -1.66 4.74
C TRP A 58 -16.34 -2.61 3.66
N THR A 59 -15.65 -2.58 2.53
CA THR A 59 -15.90 -3.49 1.41
C THR A 59 -15.22 -4.85 1.63
N ILE A 60 -15.66 -5.87 0.89
CA ILE A 60 -15.06 -7.21 0.97
C ILE A 60 -13.60 -7.15 0.47
N GLU A 61 -13.33 -6.36 -0.55
CA GLU A 61 -12.01 -6.15 -1.14
C GLU A 61 -11.04 -5.46 -0.18
N GLU A 62 -11.50 -4.42 0.51
CA GLU A 62 -10.73 -3.79 1.60
C GLU A 62 -10.44 -4.82 2.71
N SER A 63 -11.42 -5.66 3.06
CA SER A 63 -11.26 -6.73 4.04
C SER A 63 -10.28 -7.82 3.58
N ILE A 64 -10.26 -8.19 2.30
CA ILE A 64 -9.29 -9.12 1.70
C ILE A 64 -7.88 -8.54 1.75
N ALA A 65 -7.70 -7.27 1.35
CA ALA A 65 -6.40 -6.61 1.39
C ALA A 65 -5.84 -6.53 2.83
N LEU A 66 -6.70 -6.21 3.80
CA LEU A 66 -6.34 -6.20 5.22
C LEU A 66 -5.98 -7.60 5.72
N TRP A 67 -6.77 -8.62 5.37
CA TRP A 67 -6.51 -10.00 5.75
C TRP A 67 -5.17 -10.50 5.21
N HIS A 68 -4.92 -10.28 3.92
CA HIS A 68 -3.65 -10.62 3.28
C HIS A 68 -2.47 -9.91 3.96
N GLY A 69 -2.65 -8.62 4.25
CA GLY A 69 -1.68 -7.78 4.93
C GLY A 69 -1.26 -8.30 6.31
N VAL A 70 -2.27 -8.69 7.11
CA VAL A 70 -2.04 -9.16 8.48
C VAL A 70 -1.44 -10.57 8.50
N MET A 71 -1.92 -11.46 7.63
CA MET A 71 -1.58 -12.89 7.69
C MET A 71 -0.28 -13.24 6.97
N TYR A 72 0.07 -12.55 5.88
CA TYR A 72 1.16 -13.00 4.99
C TYR A 72 2.21 -11.93 4.71
N ALA A 73 1.83 -10.69 4.43
CA ALA A 73 2.77 -9.65 4.01
C ALA A 73 2.38 -8.29 4.60
N PRO A 74 3.08 -7.68 5.56
CA PRO A 74 4.36 -8.08 6.15
C PRO A 74 4.25 -9.13 7.26
N GLY A 75 3.05 -9.62 7.61
CA GLY A 75 2.90 -10.71 8.59
C GLY A 75 3.36 -10.33 10.00
N SER A 76 2.68 -9.37 10.64
CA SER A 76 3.02 -8.91 12.00
C SER A 76 2.02 -7.90 12.59
N LYS A 77 0.80 -7.78 12.04
CA LYS A 77 -0.14 -6.68 12.37
C LYS A 77 0.51 -5.28 12.26
N SER A 78 1.49 -5.12 11.36
CA SER A 78 2.17 -3.85 11.10
C SER A 78 1.25 -2.91 10.30
N TRP A 79 0.38 -2.19 11.02
CA TRP A 79 -0.66 -1.35 10.41
C TRP A 79 -0.11 -0.27 9.47
N SER A 80 1.04 0.30 9.80
CA SER A 80 1.69 1.33 8.98
C SER A 80 2.16 0.77 7.64
N GLN A 81 2.77 -0.41 7.62
CA GLN A 81 3.23 -1.07 6.40
C GLN A 81 2.06 -1.55 5.56
N ILE A 82 1.06 -2.20 6.16
CA ILE A 82 -0.16 -2.63 5.47
C ILE A 82 -0.87 -1.42 4.85
N TRP A 83 -0.97 -0.32 5.62
CA TRP A 83 -1.56 0.91 5.12
C TRP A 83 -0.78 1.48 3.94
N HIS A 84 0.55 1.54 4.05
CA HIS A 84 1.40 2.07 2.98
C HIS A 84 1.31 1.26 1.69
N GLN A 85 1.20 -0.07 1.79
CA GLN A 85 1.17 -0.95 0.63
C GLN A 85 -0.22 -1.01 -0.02
N SER A 86 -1.28 -1.15 0.79
CA SER A 86 -2.62 -1.43 0.29
C SER A 86 -3.58 -0.25 0.33
N PHE A 87 -3.44 0.65 1.30
CA PHE A 87 -4.48 1.65 1.61
C PHE A 87 -4.03 3.10 1.41
N ARG A 88 -2.80 3.34 0.93
CA ARG A 88 -2.23 4.68 0.73
C ARG A 88 -3.09 5.57 -0.18
N HIS A 89 -3.82 4.97 -1.10
CA HIS A 89 -4.73 5.65 -2.03
C HIS A 89 -6.21 5.44 -1.69
N SER A 90 -6.48 4.99 -0.46
CA SER A 90 -7.81 4.88 0.10
C SER A 90 -8.08 6.02 1.08
N ASN A 91 -9.34 6.20 1.48
CA ASN A 91 -9.73 7.14 2.52
C ASN A 91 -9.58 6.53 3.94
N ARG A 92 -8.80 5.45 4.10
CA ARG A 92 -8.62 4.75 5.39
C ARG A 92 -7.34 5.19 6.08
N SER A 93 -7.37 5.28 7.40
CA SER A 93 -6.20 5.48 8.26
C SER A 93 -5.72 4.16 8.87
N GLN A 94 -4.50 4.15 9.41
CA GLN A 94 -3.96 3.00 10.16
C GLN A 94 -4.85 2.59 11.34
N VAL A 95 -5.48 3.57 12.01
CA VAL A 95 -6.44 3.32 13.10
C VAL A 95 -7.67 2.58 12.58
N ASN A 96 -8.21 2.99 11.43
CA ASN A 96 -9.35 2.29 10.81
C ASN A 96 -9.03 0.81 10.53
N LEU A 97 -7.81 0.52 10.06
CA LEU A 97 -7.36 -0.86 9.80
C LEU A 97 -7.32 -1.69 11.09
N LYS A 98 -6.75 -1.13 12.17
CA LYS A 98 -6.69 -1.79 13.48
C LYS A 98 -8.09 -2.09 14.02
N ASP A 99 -8.99 -1.11 13.97
CA ASP A 99 -10.36 -1.28 14.46
C ASP A 99 -11.14 -2.30 13.63
N ARG A 100 -10.98 -2.27 12.30
CA ARG A 100 -11.58 -3.29 11.44
C ARG A 100 -11.04 -4.67 11.73
N TRP A 101 -9.73 -4.81 11.94
CA TRP A 101 -9.15 -6.10 12.28
C TRP A 101 -9.72 -6.64 13.60
N ARG A 102 -9.90 -5.80 14.62
CA ARG A 102 -10.55 -6.21 15.87
C ARG A 102 -11.95 -6.80 15.65
N VAL A 103 -12.75 -6.17 14.78
CA VAL A 103 -14.08 -6.68 14.42
C VAL A 103 -13.99 -8.05 13.73
N ILE A 104 -13.05 -8.20 12.78
CA ILE A 104 -12.83 -9.45 12.06
C ILE A 104 -12.35 -10.56 13.01
N ASP A 105 -11.45 -10.25 13.93
CA ASP A 105 -10.86 -11.22 14.83
C ASP A 105 -11.87 -11.75 15.86
N ASN A 106 -12.76 -10.86 16.33
CA ASN A 106 -13.77 -11.16 17.35
C ASN A 106 -15.05 -11.81 16.79
N SER A 107 -15.36 -11.65 15.50
CA SER A 107 -16.60 -12.17 14.90
C SER A 107 -16.30 -13.32 13.94
N GLU A 108 -16.62 -14.54 14.38
CA GLU A 108 -16.38 -15.75 13.58
C GLU A 108 -17.17 -15.75 12.27
N THR A 109 -18.38 -15.19 12.25
CA THR A 109 -19.18 -15.04 11.03
C THR A 109 -18.48 -14.17 10.00
N ILE A 110 -18.00 -12.98 10.41
CA ILE A 110 -17.27 -12.07 9.51
C ILE A 110 -15.96 -12.71 9.07
N LYS A 111 -15.26 -13.37 9.98
CA LYS A 111 -14.02 -14.10 9.72
C LYS A 111 -14.20 -15.15 8.63
N ASN A 112 -15.28 -15.94 8.71
CA ASN A 112 -15.60 -16.98 7.73
C ASN A 112 -15.98 -16.40 6.36
N VAL A 113 -16.79 -15.34 6.32
CA VAL A 113 -17.13 -14.67 5.06
C VAL A 113 -15.87 -14.15 4.36
N ILE A 114 -14.99 -13.47 5.10
CA ILE A 114 -13.73 -12.94 4.54
C ILE A 114 -12.81 -14.09 4.11
N ARG A 115 -12.74 -15.19 4.89
CA ARG A 115 -11.96 -16.37 4.51
C ARG A 115 -12.45 -16.98 3.21
N GLN A 116 -13.75 -17.14 3.02
CA GLN A 116 -14.32 -17.67 1.78
C GLN A 116 -14.02 -16.76 0.59
N ALA A 117 -14.23 -15.45 0.76
CA ALA A 117 -13.91 -14.47 -0.27
C ALA A 117 -12.40 -14.46 -0.59
N TYR A 118 -11.55 -14.63 0.42
CA TYR A 118 -10.10 -14.74 0.26
C TYR A 118 -9.72 -15.97 -0.57
N ILE A 119 -10.28 -17.16 -0.26
CA ILE A 119 -10.02 -18.39 -1.03
C ILE A 119 -10.41 -18.19 -2.50
N SER A 120 -11.60 -17.63 -2.76
CA SER A 120 -12.08 -17.31 -4.11
C SER A 120 -11.20 -16.30 -4.84
N TRP A 121 -10.66 -15.30 -4.14
CA TRP A 121 -9.69 -14.37 -4.71
C TRP A 121 -8.37 -15.08 -5.06
N THR A 122 -7.86 -15.90 -4.15
CA THR A 122 -6.57 -16.60 -4.36
C THR A 122 -6.61 -17.66 -5.45
N SER A 123 -7.77 -18.29 -5.70
CA SER A 123 -7.91 -19.31 -6.75
C SER A 123 -7.75 -18.73 -8.17
N GLN A 124 -7.91 -17.41 -8.33
CA GLN A 124 -7.61 -16.71 -9.58
C GLN A 124 -6.12 -16.71 -9.92
N PHE A 125 -5.25 -16.95 -8.94
CA PHE A 125 -3.81 -17.00 -9.11
C PHE A 125 -3.34 -18.45 -9.17
N THR A 126 -3.21 -18.95 -10.40
CA THR A 126 -2.57 -20.23 -10.68
C THR A 126 -1.15 -20.02 -11.19
N ASN A 127 -0.23 -20.89 -10.80
CA ASN A 127 1.06 -20.98 -11.47
C ASN A 127 0.83 -21.52 -12.89
N GLY A 128 1.76 -21.29 -13.82
CA GLY A 128 1.69 -21.80 -15.21
C GLY A 128 1.57 -23.33 -15.36
N LYS A 129 1.51 -24.08 -14.26
CA LYS A 129 1.26 -25.53 -14.17
C LYS A 129 -0.14 -25.86 -13.60
N GLY A 130 -1.04 -24.89 -13.47
CA GLY A 130 -2.40 -25.07 -12.93
C GLY A 130 -2.49 -25.22 -11.40
N SER A 131 -1.36 -25.22 -10.68
CA SER A 131 -1.34 -25.30 -9.22
C SER A 131 -1.57 -23.93 -8.55
N PRO A 132 -2.25 -23.85 -7.40
CA PRO A 132 -2.44 -22.59 -6.68
C PRO A 132 -1.10 -21.93 -6.30
N VAL A 133 -1.01 -20.61 -6.48
CA VAL A 133 0.16 -19.84 -6.02
C VAL A 133 0.17 -19.82 -4.49
N ARG A 134 1.35 -20.05 -3.87
CA ARG A 134 1.49 -19.94 -2.41
C ARG A 134 1.12 -18.53 -1.96
N TYR A 135 0.39 -18.40 -0.84
CA TYR A 135 -0.10 -17.12 -0.34
C TYR A 135 0.99 -16.04 -0.21
N ASN A 136 2.20 -16.42 0.21
CA ASN A 136 3.34 -15.49 0.38
C ASN A 136 3.84 -14.91 -0.96
N ASN A 137 3.47 -15.51 -2.09
CA ASN A 137 3.87 -15.09 -3.44
C ASN A 137 2.74 -14.35 -4.18
N LEU A 138 1.59 -14.15 -3.53
CA LEU A 138 0.51 -13.37 -4.10
C LEU A 138 0.86 -11.87 -4.07
N PRO A 139 0.42 -11.11 -5.07
CA PRO A 139 0.61 -9.66 -5.05
C PRO A 139 -0.25 -9.03 -3.96
N MET A 140 0.32 -8.06 -3.24
CA MET A 140 -0.41 -7.25 -2.28
C MET A 140 -1.53 -6.46 -3.00
N PRO A 141 -2.81 -6.61 -2.60
CA PRO A 141 -3.89 -5.81 -3.17
C PRO A 141 -3.73 -4.32 -2.82
N VAL A 142 -3.78 -3.45 -3.82
CA VAL A 142 -3.75 -1.99 -3.66
C VAL A 142 -5.16 -1.45 -3.87
N ILE A 143 -5.76 -0.92 -2.81
CA ILE A 143 -7.08 -0.29 -2.83
C ILE A 143 -6.93 1.15 -3.30
N VAL A 144 -7.59 1.46 -4.42
CA VAL A 144 -7.66 2.81 -4.97
C VAL A 144 -9.12 3.21 -5.06
N ARG A 145 -9.50 4.30 -4.39
CA ARG A 145 -10.84 4.89 -4.60
C ARG A 145 -10.76 5.88 -5.75
N THR A 146 -11.44 5.58 -6.85
CA THR A 146 -11.49 6.49 -8.00
C THR A 146 -12.53 7.56 -7.77
N CYS A 147 -12.14 8.83 -7.89
CA CYS A 147 -13.10 9.91 -8.02
C CYS A 147 -13.79 9.74 -9.39
N GLN A 148 -15.12 9.64 -9.41
CA GLN A 148 -15.84 9.85 -10.67
C GLN A 148 -15.55 11.30 -11.08
N SER A 149 -14.95 11.48 -12.25
CA SER A 149 -14.89 12.79 -12.90
C SER A 149 -16.28 13.00 -13.48
N THR A 150 -17.12 13.73 -12.76
CA THR A 150 -18.33 14.32 -13.32
C THR A 150 -17.97 15.49 -14.21
#